data_AF-A0A932FZC4-F1
#
_entry.id   AF-A0A932FZC4-F1
#
_cell.length_a   1.000
_cell.length_b   1.000
_cell.length_c   1.000
_cell.angle_alpha   90.00
_cell.angle_beta   90.00
_cell.angle_gamma   90.00
#
_symmetry.space_group_name_H-M   'P 1'
#
loop_
_entity.id
_entity.type
_entity.pdbx_description
1 polymer ?
#
loop_
_entity_poly.entity_id
_entity_poly.type
_entity_poly.pdbx_seq_one_letter_code
_entity_poly.pdbx_strand_id
1 'polypeptide(L)'
;MTVRAAASLALLALLPPAGARAYPVFIRAASSIELAMGHDGPRMVVRGLLVRDDATPIPGARVDLVVGDRRVLPVVTGPDGRFEWSDEVPLGQYLVVASWAGGEDVDGAEQRRELHFGKSDVALDVVVPAQIDRSRSSVEVEVRARSDAGASRLHVSLVGSDARTLASGETDAWGLARLTVAPRVLGPPGPVVVEARSTPDALRSAGHGTSSTILVARSAIALARPLPPSVPADGELIVAGALSDGERPIRGGAIEVRVGDRIVRTATDERGAFVATIGFEGLPRGALPVTARYRPEATWRSAASVGPASVEHLAPAPLPLGLALVPILITAIAVGAALRGAGARRRPAATKTARAWSVRARGGLRMSRSASASPRSSRRPPDVEVTGRVWDPTQRRSVPNATVSVEAGGTTRTLGCDDSGRFSSGPLEPGEARLGVTAPGYEPQRFSGAIPHHGELRDVRVDLIPLRHRVMELYREAALRHLPERALWGFWTPRELVRFVRSRGDLRGTPLGALTDLFEEVYYADRGATMEQLERARALAAAP
;
A
#
# COMPACT_ATOMS: atom_id res chain seq x y z
N MET A 1 -18.62 67.42 -5.79
CA MET A 1 -18.77 65.99 -6.12
C MET A 1 -17.36 65.41 -6.17
N THR A 2 -16.89 64.46 -5.36
CA THR A 2 -17.45 63.54 -4.38
C THR A 2 -16.29 63.08 -3.49
N VAL A 3 -16.39 63.36 -2.19
CA VAL A 3 -15.61 62.77 -1.10
C VAL A 3 -16.54 61.77 -0.43
N ARG A 4 -16.02 60.60 -0.01
CA ARG A 4 -16.60 59.54 0.87
C ARG A 4 -16.74 58.18 0.18
N ALA A 5 -15.77 57.29 0.40
CA ALA A 5 -15.98 55.83 0.48
C ALA A 5 -14.71 55.06 0.94
N ALA A 6 -13.89 55.63 1.85
CA ALA A 6 -12.68 54.96 2.36
C ALA A 6 -12.66 54.80 3.90
N ALA A 7 -13.79 54.97 4.57
CA ALA A 7 -13.87 55.00 6.03
C ALA A 7 -14.72 53.87 6.66
N SER A 8 -15.11 52.84 5.90
CA SER A 8 -15.99 51.78 6.40
C SER A 8 -15.33 50.42 6.63
N LEU A 9 -14.04 50.23 6.31
CA LEU A 9 -13.35 48.96 6.56
C LEU A 9 -12.40 48.96 7.78
N ALA A 10 -12.14 50.10 8.40
CA ALA A 10 -11.26 50.19 9.57
C ALA A 10 -12.00 50.10 10.92
N LEU A 11 -13.34 50.12 10.94
CA LEU A 11 -14.13 50.11 12.18
C LEU A 11 -14.66 48.72 12.59
N LEU A 12 -14.27 47.65 11.89
CA LEU A 12 -14.61 46.26 12.27
C LEU A 12 -13.49 45.53 13.04
N ALA A 13 -12.34 46.19 13.26
CA ALA A 13 -11.20 45.61 13.97
C ALA A 13 -11.13 46.00 15.47
N LEU A 14 -12.12 46.71 15.99
CA LEU A 14 -12.17 47.20 17.39
C LEU A 14 -13.31 46.57 18.21
N LEU A 15 -13.99 45.55 17.70
CA LEU A 15 -14.89 44.74 18.53
C LEU A 15 -14.02 43.86 19.45
N PRO A 16 -14.13 43.98 20.79
CA PRO A 16 -13.47 43.06 21.69
C PRO A 16 -13.93 41.64 21.34
N PRO A 17 -13.03 40.64 21.34
CA PRO A 17 -13.43 39.27 21.05
C PRO A 17 -14.57 38.91 22.00
N ALA A 18 -15.71 38.50 21.44
CA ALA A 18 -16.85 38.04 22.21
C ALA A 18 -16.31 37.05 23.25
N GLY A 19 -16.47 37.40 24.53
CA GLY A 19 -15.78 36.73 25.64
C GLY A 19 -15.87 35.23 25.47
N ALA A 20 -14.73 34.59 25.20
CA ALA A 20 -14.61 33.15 25.11
C ALA A 20 -15.02 32.61 26.48
N ARG A 21 -16.28 32.19 26.61
CA ARG A 21 -16.74 31.43 27.76
C ARG A 21 -15.98 30.11 27.68
N ALA A 22 -14.98 29.96 28.54
CA ALA A 22 -14.37 28.67 28.79
C ALA A 22 -15.49 27.76 29.29
N TYR A 23 -15.97 26.87 28.44
CA TYR A 23 -16.79 25.76 28.91
C TYR A 23 -15.84 24.85 29.70
N PRO A 24 -16.06 24.65 31.00
CA PRO A 24 -15.26 23.69 31.75
C PRO A 24 -15.50 22.32 31.13
N VAL A 25 -14.50 21.80 30.43
CA VAL A 25 -14.49 20.42 29.93
C VAL A 25 -14.02 19.56 31.09
N PHE A 26 -14.94 18.86 31.74
CA PHE A 26 -14.62 17.84 32.72
C PHE A 26 -14.33 16.54 31.98
N ILE A 27 -13.07 16.13 31.96
CA ILE A 27 -12.67 14.82 31.44
C ILE A 27 -12.75 13.85 32.60
N ARG A 28 -13.67 12.88 32.53
CA ARG A 28 -13.77 11.79 33.50
C ARG A 28 -12.97 10.60 33.01
N ALA A 29 -12.28 9.94 33.93
CA ALA A 29 -11.61 8.68 33.64
C ALA A 29 -12.66 7.57 33.47
N ALA A 30 -12.47 6.67 32.51
CA ALA A 30 -13.30 5.48 32.42
C ALA A 30 -12.89 4.47 33.51
N SER A 31 -13.83 3.61 33.93
CA SER A 31 -13.54 2.50 34.83
C SER A 31 -13.98 1.16 34.22
N SER A 32 -13.42 0.07 34.75
CA SER A 32 -13.79 -1.30 34.36
C SER A 32 -13.81 -2.23 35.57
N ILE A 33 -14.71 -3.20 35.53
CA ILE A 33 -14.84 -4.26 36.54
C ILE A 33 -14.46 -5.58 35.90
N GLU A 34 -13.43 -6.24 36.43
CA GLU A 34 -13.12 -7.63 36.11
C GLU A 34 -13.80 -8.54 37.15
N LEU A 35 -14.42 -9.63 36.70
CA LEU A 35 -15.08 -10.62 37.56
C LEU A 35 -14.50 -12.02 37.35
N ALA A 36 -14.19 -12.66 38.47
CA ALA A 36 -13.85 -14.08 38.57
C ALA A 36 -14.84 -14.75 39.53
N MET A 37 -15.36 -15.91 39.15
CA MET A 37 -16.30 -16.68 39.96
C MET A 37 -15.72 -18.06 40.21
N GLY A 38 -16.06 -18.64 41.35
CA GLY A 38 -15.66 -19.99 41.72
C GLY A 38 -16.55 -20.53 42.82
N HIS A 39 -16.13 -21.64 43.42
CA HIS A 39 -16.81 -22.24 44.55
C HIS A 39 -15.81 -22.67 45.62
N ASP A 40 -16.25 -22.61 46.88
CA ASP A 40 -15.56 -23.18 48.03
C ASP A 40 -16.55 -24.08 48.78
N GLY A 41 -16.50 -25.38 48.48
CA GLY A 41 -17.52 -26.35 48.89
C GLY A 41 -18.92 -25.94 48.42
N PRO A 42 -19.90 -25.75 49.32
CA PRO A 42 -21.27 -25.34 48.98
C PRO A 42 -21.43 -23.82 48.77
N ARG A 43 -20.35 -23.03 48.92
CA ARG A 43 -20.39 -21.57 48.78
C ARG A 43 -19.97 -21.14 47.39
N MET A 44 -20.74 -20.24 46.80
CA MET A 44 -20.31 -19.50 45.63
C MET A 44 -19.39 -18.38 46.06
N VAL A 45 -18.27 -18.21 45.37
CA VAL A 45 -17.30 -17.14 45.62
C VAL A 45 -17.23 -16.25 44.37
N VAL A 46 -17.50 -14.96 44.52
CA VAL A 46 -17.37 -13.95 43.48
C VAL A 46 -16.25 -13.00 43.88
N ARG A 47 -15.20 -12.93 43.07
CA ARG A 47 -14.09 -11.99 43.22
C ARG A 47 -14.13 -11.00 42.09
N GLY A 48 -13.80 -9.74 42.36
CA GLY A 48 -13.66 -8.76 41.31
C GLY A 48 -12.55 -7.76 41.56
N LEU A 49 -12.19 -7.04 40.51
CA LEU A 49 -11.20 -5.97 40.52
C LEU A 49 -11.80 -4.76 39.80
N LEU A 50 -11.87 -3.63 40.49
CA LEU A 50 -12.32 -2.35 39.93
C LEU A 50 -11.10 -1.45 39.70
N VAL A 51 -10.87 -1.10 38.44
CA VAL A 51 -9.74 -0.28 38.00
C VAL A 51 -10.19 0.85 37.08
N ARG A 52 -9.37 1.89 36.98
CA ARG A 52 -9.44 2.92 35.95
C ARG A 52 -8.91 2.41 34.62
N ASP A 53 -9.09 3.20 33.57
CA ASP A 53 -8.55 2.98 32.22
C ASP A 53 -7.02 2.84 32.17
N ASP A 54 -6.30 3.47 33.11
CA ASP A 54 -4.86 3.32 33.29
C ASP A 54 -4.44 2.12 34.16
N ALA A 55 -5.38 1.21 34.45
CA ALA A 55 -5.24 0.06 35.36
C ALA A 55 -4.96 0.42 36.84
N THR A 56 -5.13 1.69 37.24
CA THR A 56 -5.04 2.08 38.66
C THR A 56 -6.25 1.55 39.44
N PRO A 57 -6.06 0.86 40.58
CA PRO A 57 -7.16 0.37 41.40
C PRO A 57 -7.98 1.49 42.04
N ILE A 58 -9.29 1.27 42.21
CA ILE A 58 -10.20 2.21 42.88
C ILE A 58 -10.58 1.64 44.25
N PRO A 59 -9.92 2.06 45.35
CA PRO A 59 -10.19 1.55 46.69
C PRO A 59 -11.41 2.20 47.34
N GLY A 60 -12.04 1.50 48.29
CA GLY A 60 -13.17 2.02 49.06
C GLY A 60 -14.46 2.23 48.27
N ALA A 61 -14.50 1.80 47.01
CA ALA A 61 -15.66 1.92 46.14
C ALA A 61 -16.73 0.90 46.52
N ARG A 62 -17.99 1.36 46.55
CA ARG A 62 -19.16 0.53 46.85
C ARG A 62 -19.69 -0.09 45.56
N VAL A 63 -19.42 -1.37 45.35
CA VAL A 63 -19.89 -2.14 44.20
C VAL A 63 -21.18 -2.86 44.59
N ASP A 64 -22.25 -2.63 43.82
CA ASP A 64 -23.50 -3.35 43.96
C ASP A 64 -23.40 -4.67 43.18
N LEU A 65 -23.58 -5.79 43.87
CA LEU A 65 -23.56 -7.12 43.28
C LEU A 65 -24.99 -7.68 43.22
N VAL A 66 -25.37 -8.26 42.09
CA VAL A 66 -26.65 -8.96 41.91
C VAL A 66 -26.34 -10.37 41.45
N VAL A 67 -26.94 -11.36 42.09
CA VAL A 67 -26.69 -12.79 41.85
C VAL A 67 -28.02 -13.50 41.61
N GLY A 68 -28.35 -13.74 40.35
CA GLY A 68 -29.69 -14.19 39.96
C GLY A 68 -30.76 -13.17 40.40
N ASP A 69 -31.85 -13.65 41.00
CA ASP A 69 -32.91 -12.79 41.54
C ASP A 69 -32.57 -12.22 42.94
N ARG A 70 -31.45 -12.64 43.53
CA ARG A 70 -30.99 -12.13 44.83
C ARG A 70 -30.20 -10.86 44.61
N ARG A 71 -30.75 -9.72 45.04
CA ARG A 71 -29.98 -8.49 45.20
C ARG A 71 -29.04 -8.66 46.38
N VAL A 72 -27.74 -8.68 46.11
CA VAL A 72 -26.72 -8.85 47.15
C VAL A 72 -26.33 -7.48 47.70
N LEU A 73 -25.96 -7.49 48.98
CA LEU A 73 -25.47 -6.33 49.73
C LEU A 73 -24.26 -5.69 49.03
N PRO A 74 -24.08 -4.37 49.18
CA PRO A 74 -22.91 -3.68 48.64
C PRO A 74 -21.61 -4.29 49.16
N VAL A 75 -20.68 -4.58 48.27
CA VAL A 75 -19.30 -4.92 48.63
C VAL A 75 -18.40 -3.70 48.46
N VAL A 76 -17.38 -3.59 49.29
CA VAL A 76 -16.44 -2.46 49.27
C VAL A 76 -15.10 -2.94 48.75
N THR A 77 -14.52 -2.23 47.80
CA THR A 77 -13.19 -2.56 47.27
C THR A 77 -12.10 -2.28 48.32
N GLY A 78 -11.12 -3.18 48.40
CA GLY A 78 -9.92 -3.02 49.21
C GLY A 78 -8.92 -2.02 48.62
N PRO A 79 -7.77 -1.82 49.27
CA PRO A 79 -6.71 -0.91 48.82
C PRO A 79 -6.17 -1.20 47.40
N ASP A 80 -6.26 -2.46 46.96
CA ASP A 80 -5.86 -2.93 45.63
C ASP A 80 -7.02 -2.95 44.62
N GLY A 81 -8.16 -2.33 44.95
CA GLY A 81 -9.34 -2.29 44.09
C GLY A 81 -10.11 -3.61 44.03
N ARG A 82 -9.67 -4.64 44.76
CA ARG A 82 -10.33 -5.95 44.76
C ARG A 82 -11.50 -6.01 45.72
N PHE A 83 -12.50 -6.81 45.38
CA PHE A 83 -13.61 -7.14 46.27
C PHE A 83 -13.92 -8.63 46.19
N GLU A 84 -14.49 -9.17 47.27
CA GLU A 84 -14.89 -10.57 47.37
C GLU A 84 -16.25 -10.67 48.05
N TRP A 85 -17.09 -11.54 47.51
CA TRP A 85 -18.36 -11.94 48.10
C TRP A 85 -18.43 -13.46 48.11
N SER A 86 -18.99 -14.05 49.16
CA SER A 86 -19.31 -15.47 49.18
C SER A 86 -20.58 -15.75 49.96
N ASP A 87 -21.38 -16.70 49.48
CA ASP A 87 -22.62 -17.14 50.13
C ASP A 87 -23.01 -18.55 49.68
N GLU A 88 -23.86 -19.22 50.47
CA GLU A 88 -24.46 -20.49 50.12
C GLU A 88 -25.66 -20.25 49.19
N VAL A 89 -25.55 -20.72 47.96
CA VAL A 89 -26.61 -20.61 46.96
C VAL A 89 -27.04 -22.00 46.48
N PRO A 90 -28.32 -22.22 46.16
CA PRO A 90 -28.77 -23.47 45.55
C PRO A 90 -28.01 -23.78 44.25
N LEU A 91 -27.90 -25.05 43.88
CA LEU A 91 -27.37 -25.44 42.57
C LEU A 91 -28.26 -24.84 41.47
N GLY A 92 -27.67 -24.24 40.43
CA GLY A 92 -28.45 -23.56 39.40
C GLY A 92 -27.63 -22.63 38.50
N GLN A 93 -28.31 -22.00 37.54
CA GLN A 93 -27.74 -20.94 36.71
C GLN A 93 -27.96 -19.58 37.36
N TYR A 94 -26.91 -18.78 37.46
CA TYR A 94 -26.94 -17.43 38.01
C TYR A 94 -26.34 -16.45 37.01
N LEU A 95 -27.03 -15.32 36.81
CA LEU A 95 -26.44 -14.13 36.20
C LEU A 95 -25.89 -13.27 37.34
N VAL A 96 -24.58 -13.07 37.35
CA VAL A 96 -23.88 -12.19 38.28
C VAL A 96 -23.65 -10.86 37.60
N VAL A 97 -24.19 -9.79 38.16
CA VAL A 97 -23.99 -8.41 37.70
C VAL A 97 -23.29 -7.62 38.79
N ALA A 98 -22.12 -7.07 38.49
CA ALA A 98 -21.44 -6.12 39.36
C ALA A 98 -21.54 -4.73 38.73
N SER A 99 -22.06 -3.77 39.49
CA SER A 99 -22.23 -2.39 39.03
C SER A 99 -21.66 -1.41 40.03
N TRP A 100 -21.00 -0.37 39.53
CA TRP A 100 -20.50 0.75 40.30
C TRP A 100 -20.97 2.05 39.65
N ALA A 101 -21.54 2.95 40.45
CA ALA A 101 -22.18 4.17 39.95
C ALA A 101 -21.20 5.26 39.44
N GLY A 102 -19.90 5.10 39.67
CA GLY A 102 -18.88 6.11 39.38
C GLY A 102 -18.58 7.00 40.59
N GLY A 103 -17.59 7.88 40.42
CA GLY A 103 -17.17 8.90 41.38
C GLY A 103 -17.21 10.31 40.78
N GLU A 104 -16.64 11.28 41.48
CA GLU A 104 -16.60 12.69 41.04
C GLU A 104 -15.88 12.84 39.68
N ASP A 105 -14.75 12.14 39.52
CA ASP A 105 -13.85 12.23 38.36
C ASP A 105 -13.78 10.94 37.53
N VAL A 106 -14.63 9.95 37.82
CA VAL A 106 -14.57 8.63 37.19
C VAL A 106 -15.96 8.15 36.84
N ASP A 107 -16.16 7.69 35.61
CA ASP A 107 -17.44 7.13 35.17
C ASP A 107 -17.69 5.77 35.81
N GLY A 108 -18.97 5.42 35.97
CA GLY A 108 -19.38 4.12 36.48
C GLY A 108 -19.03 2.97 35.54
N ALA A 109 -19.06 1.76 36.08
CA ALA A 109 -18.82 0.52 35.33
C ALA A 109 -19.84 -0.54 35.70
N GLU A 110 -20.17 -1.40 34.74
CA GLU A 110 -21.01 -2.56 34.94
C GLU A 110 -20.41 -3.76 34.21
N GLN A 111 -20.36 -4.91 34.89
CA GLN A 111 -19.92 -6.17 34.31
C GLN A 111 -20.94 -7.26 34.61
N ARG A 112 -21.28 -8.05 33.59
CA ARG A 112 -22.20 -9.20 33.68
C ARG A 112 -21.46 -10.49 33.37
N ARG A 113 -21.75 -11.55 34.13
CA ARG A 113 -21.21 -12.90 33.93
C ARG A 113 -22.24 -13.96 34.31
N GLU A 114 -22.36 -15.01 33.52
CA GLU A 114 -23.19 -16.17 33.84
C GLU A 114 -22.35 -17.28 34.49
N LEU A 115 -22.90 -17.94 35.52
CA LEU A 115 -22.30 -19.07 36.21
C LEU A 115 -23.33 -20.19 36.39
N HIS A 116 -22.91 -21.43 36.15
CA HIS A 116 -23.66 -22.63 36.54
C HIS A 116 -23.12 -23.16 37.87
N PHE A 117 -23.66 -22.68 38.98
CA PHE A 117 -23.26 -23.15 40.30
C PHE A 117 -23.68 -24.61 40.51
N GLY A 118 -22.72 -25.46 40.89
CA GLY A 118 -22.94 -26.90 41.06
C GLY A 118 -22.46 -27.77 39.90
N LYS A 119 -21.99 -27.17 38.80
CA LYS A 119 -21.36 -27.90 37.71
C LYS A 119 -19.85 -27.66 37.74
N SER A 120 -19.08 -28.69 37.39
CA SER A 120 -17.64 -28.55 37.24
C SER A 120 -17.31 -27.80 35.95
N ASP A 121 -16.34 -26.90 36.03
CA ASP A 121 -15.83 -26.19 34.86
C ASP A 121 -15.16 -27.16 33.89
N VAL A 122 -15.21 -26.83 32.61
CA VAL A 122 -14.57 -27.58 31.53
C VAL A 122 -13.51 -26.70 30.90
N ALA A 123 -12.25 -27.12 31.02
CA ALA A 123 -11.14 -26.55 30.26
C ALA A 123 -10.94 -27.36 28.97
N LEU A 124 -10.93 -26.68 27.82
CA LEU A 124 -10.63 -27.30 26.53
C LEU A 124 -9.25 -26.82 26.04
N ASP A 125 -8.37 -27.76 25.71
CA ASP A 125 -7.12 -27.51 25.00
C ASP A 125 -7.24 -28.01 23.57
N VAL A 126 -6.95 -27.14 22.60
CA VAL A 126 -7.17 -27.41 21.17
C VAL A 126 -5.81 -27.52 20.49
N VAL A 127 -5.47 -28.72 20.06
CA VAL A 127 -4.21 -29.02 19.38
C VAL A 127 -4.47 -29.09 17.89
N VAL A 128 -4.00 -28.08 17.18
CA VAL A 128 -4.07 -27.95 15.73
C VAL A 128 -2.64 -27.92 15.18
N PRO A 129 -2.34 -28.55 14.02
CA PRO A 129 -1.05 -28.37 13.37
C PRO A 129 -0.75 -26.88 13.15
N ALA A 130 0.49 -26.45 13.39
CA ALA A 130 0.89 -25.04 13.24
C ALA A 130 0.65 -24.50 11.81
N GLN A 131 0.69 -25.38 10.81
CA GLN A 131 0.37 -25.06 9.42
C GLN A 131 -0.53 -26.15 8.82
N ILE A 132 -1.58 -25.72 8.12
CA ILE A 132 -2.50 -26.61 7.43
C ILE A 132 -2.44 -26.29 5.94
N ASP A 133 -2.16 -27.29 5.12
CA ASP A 133 -2.24 -27.16 3.67
C ASP A 133 -3.71 -27.21 3.22
N ARG A 134 -4.20 -26.10 2.67
CA ARG A 134 -5.59 -25.95 2.21
C ARG A 134 -6.00 -26.99 1.15
N SER A 135 -5.02 -27.53 0.41
CA SER A 135 -5.29 -28.50 -0.66
C SER A 135 -5.58 -29.91 -0.15
N ARG A 136 -5.31 -30.21 1.12
CA ARG A 136 -5.64 -31.52 1.72
C ARG A 136 -7.15 -31.71 1.79
N SER A 137 -7.58 -32.97 1.66
CA SER A 137 -8.99 -33.35 1.82
C SER A 137 -9.47 -33.20 3.26
N SER A 138 -8.60 -33.44 4.23
CA SER A 138 -8.91 -33.39 5.65
C SER A 138 -7.69 -33.07 6.51
N VAL A 139 -7.95 -32.55 7.70
CA VAL A 139 -6.98 -32.37 8.80
C VAL A 139 -7.64 -32.84 10.09
N GLU A 140 -6.89 -33.55 10.92
CA GLU A 140 -7.31 -33.95 12.26
C GLU A 140 -6.99 -32.82 13.25
N VAL A 141 -7.98 -32.47 14.07
CA VAL A 141 -7.87 -31.54 15.19
C VAL A 141 -8.17 -32.31 16.47
N GLU A 142 -7.26 -32.21 17.42
CA GLU A 142 -7.39 -32.88 18.71
C GLU A 142 -7.89 -31.88 19.76
N VAL A 143 -8.96 -32.23 20.47
CA VAL A 143 -9.48 -31.45 21.59
C VAL A 143 -9.36 -32.28 22.87
N ARG A 144 -8.67 -31.73 23.86
CA ARG A 144 -8.50 -32.33 25.18
C ARG A 144 -9.36 -31.58 26.18
N ALA A 145 -10.36 -32.24 26.73
CA ALA A 145 -11.21 -31.70 27.78
C ALA A 145 -10.68 -32.14 29.17
N ARG A 146 -10.73 -31.22 30.14
CA ARG A 146 -10.45 -31.48 31.55
C ARG A 146 -11.55 -30.91 32.42
N SER A 147 -12.01 -31.68 33.40
CA SER A 147 -13.02 -31.28 34.38
C SER A 147 -12.92 -32.17 35.62
N ASP A 148 -13.18 -31.61 36.80
CA ASP A 148 -13.14 -32.35 38.07
C ASP A 148 -14.24 -33.43 38.17
N ALA A 149 -15.38 -33.21 37.49
CA ALA A 149 -16.43 -34.22 37.32
C ALA A 149 -16.11 -35.28 36.25
N GLY A 150 -14.90 -35.27 35.68
CA GLY A 150 -14.48 -36.13 34.58
C GLY A 150 -14.87 -35.59 33.21
N ALA A 151 -14.10 -35.92 32.17
CA ALA A 151 -14.23 -35.30 30.85
C ALA A 151 -14.79 -36.22 29.75
N SER A 152 -15.32 -37.41 30.08
CA SER A 152 -15.81 -38.38 29.10
C SER A 152 -17.23 -38.10 28.58
N ARG A 153 -17.51 -38.51 27.33
CA ARG A 153 -18.81 -38.31 26.64
C ARG A 153 -19.28 -36.85 26.64
N LEU A 154 -18.34 -35.91 26.61
CA LEU A 154 -18.64 -34.49 26.49
C LEU A 154 -18.81 -34.18 25.01
N HIS A 155 -19.96 -33.59 24.64
CA HIS A 155 -20.17 -33.14 23.28
C HIS A 155 -19.33 -31.89 23.01
N VAL A 156 -18.45 -31.96 22.01
CA VAL A 156 -17.53 -30.88 21.62
C VAL A 156 -17.75 -30.53 20.15
N SER A 157 -17.81 -29.24 19.86
CA SER A 157 -17.90 -28.69 18.50
C SER A 157 -16.72 -27.77 18.22
N LEU A 158 -16.12 -27.89 17.04
CA LEU A 158 -15.20 -26.90 16.49
C LEU A 158 -15.99 -25.82 15.75
N VAL A 159 -15.62 -24.57 15.97
CA VAL A 159 -16.28 -23.38 15.45
C VAL A 159 -15.24 -22.53 14.73
N GLY A 160 -15.59 -22.05 13.54
CA GLY A 160 -14.76 -21.14 12.75
C GLY A 160 -14.92 -19.68 13.20
N SER A 161 -14.14 -18.78 12.60
CA SER A 161 -14.21 -17.35 12.88
C SER A 161 -15.55 -16.70 12.48
N ASP A 162 -16.33 -17.35 11.62
CA ASP A 162 -17.68 -16.96 11.20
C ASP A 162 -18.78 -17.55 12.11
N ALA A 163 -18.41 -18.09 13.28
CA ALA A 163 -19.29 -18.79 14.22
C ALA A 163 -19.98 -20.04 13.67
N ARG A 164 -19.58 -20.54 12.49
CA ARG A 164 -20.12 -21.78 11.93
C ARG A 164 -19.45 -23.00 12.56
N THR A 165 -20.25 -24.02 12.88
CA THR A 165 -19.74 -25.34 13.28
C THR A 165 -19.00 -26.01 12.11
N LEU A 166 -17.73 -26.33 12.33
CA LEU A 166 -16.83 -26.96 11.37
C LEU A 166 -16.86 -28.48 11.47
N ALA A 167 -16.90 -29.00 12.70
CA ALA A 167 -17.01 -30.42 13.03
C ALA A 167 -17.52 -30.56 14.47
N SER A 168 -18.06 -31.73 14.82
CA SER A 168 -18.51 -32.05 16.18
C SER A 168 -18.28 -33.52 16.49
N GLY A 169 -18.14 -33.86 17.77
CA GLY A 169 -17.99 -35.22 18.25
C GLY A 169 -18.10 -35.30 19.76
N GLU A 170 -17.78 -36.46 20.31
CA GLU A 170 -17.76 -36.69 21.76
C GLU A 170 -16.35 -37.05 22.22
N THR A 171 -16.02 -36.65 23.44
CA THR A 171 -14.76 -37.05 24.08
C THR A 171 -14.81 -38.49 24.57
N ASP A 172 -13.68 -39.18 24.48
CA ASP A 172 -13.51 -40.55 24.98
C ASP A 172 -13.33 -40.62 26.51
N ALA A 173 -12.98 -41.81 27.03
CA ALA A 173 -12.78 -42.03 28.46
C ALA A 173 -11.68 -41.15 29.09
N TRP A 174 -10.75 -40.63 28.28
CA TRP A 174 -9.64 -39.77 28.71
C TRP A 174 -9.91 -38.28 28.44
N GLY A 175 -11.10 -37.92 27.99
CA GLY A 175 -11.44 -36.55 27.64
C GLY A 175 -10.93 -36.10 26.27
N LEU A 176 -10.54 -37.04 25.40
CA LEU A 176 -9.98 -36.75 24.08
C LEU A 176 -11.06 -36.83 23.00
N ALA A 177 -11.18 -35.80 22.16
CA ALA A 177 -11.96 -35.85 20.92
C ALA A 177 -11.04 -35.60 19.71
N ARG A 178 -11.07 -36.50 18.72
CA ARG A 178 -10.38 -36.32 17.43
C ARG A 178 -11.41 -35.98 16.37
N LEU A 179 -11.33 -34.76 15.86
CA LEU A 179 -12.31 -34.20 14.94
C LEU A 179 -11.65 -33.98 13.58
N THR A 180 -12.30 -34.45 12.52
CA THR A 180 -11.81 -34.29 11.15
C THR A 180 -12.48 -33.08 10.51
N VAL A 181 -11.68 -32.12 10.04
CA VAL A 181 -12.17 -30.90 9.39
C VAL A 181 -11.62 -30.83 7.97
N ALA A 182 -12.43 -30.37 7.01
CA ALA A 182 -11.95 -30.04 5.68
C ALA A 182 -11.23 -28.67 5.71
N PRO A 183 -9.95 -28.55 5.36
CA PRO A 183 -9.23 -27.27 5.43
C PRO A 183 -9.89 -26.11 4.67
N ARG A 184 -10.65 -26.40 3.62
CA ARG A 184 -11.38 -25.40 2.83
C ARG A 184 -12.49 -24.68 3.62
N VAL A 185 -13.05 -25.31 4.66
CA VAL A 185 -14.11 -24.70 5.49
C VAL A 185 -13.56 -23.76 6.56
N LEU A 186 -12.24 -23.76 6.80
CA LEU A 186 -11.57 -22.91 7.80
C LEU A 186 -11.47 -21.42 7.39
N GLY A 187 -12.04 -21.02 6.26
CA GLY A 187 -11.94 -19.65 5.73
C GLY A 187 -10.94 -19.52 4.57
N PRO A 188 -10.46 -18.31 4.21
CA PRO A 188 -9.43 -18.09 3.19
C PRO A 188 -8.00 -18.40 3.69
N PRO A 189 -6.98 -18.50 2.81
CA PRO A 189 -5.58 -18.69 3.23
C PRO A 189 -5.09 -17.54 4.11
N GLY A 190 -4.35 -17.84 5.17
CA GLY A 190 -3.93 -16.86 6.17
C GLY A 190 -3.91 -17.41 7.60
N PRO A 191 -3.68 -16.56 8.60
CA PRO A 191 -3.87 -16.93 10.01
C PRO A 191 -5.35 -17.25 10.27
N VAL A 192 -5.61 -18.36 10.95
CA VAL A 192 -6.95 -18.82 11.33
C VAL A 192 -6.96 -19.16 12.81
N VAL A 193 -8.04 -18.79 13.49
CA VAL A 193 -8.34 -19.22 14.86
C VAL A 193 -9.40 -20.31 14.80
N VAL A 194 -9.14 -21.43 15.45
CA VAL A 194 -10.09 -22.53 15.63
C VAL A 194 -10.53 -22.49 17.09
N GLU A 195 -11.84 -22.42 17.30
CA GLU A 195 -12.44 -22.45 18.63
C GLU A 195 -13.09 -23.83 18.86
N ALA A 196 -12.84 -24.45 20.00
CA ALA A 196 -13.61 -25.59 20.48
C ALA A 196 -14.59 -25.12 21.55
N ARG A 197 -15.83 -25.62 21.50
CA ARG A 197 -16.88 -25.40 22.50
C ARG A 197 -17.43 -26.73 22.97
N SER A 198 -17.77 -26.85 24.25
CA SER A 198 -18.55 -27.98 24.75
C SER A 198 -19.97 -27.57 25.14
N THR A 199 -20.91 -28.48 24.97
CA THR A 199 -22.29 -28.31 25.45
C THR A 199 -22.34 -28.61 26.95
N PRO A 200 -23.01 -27.77 27.77
CA PRO A 200 -23.18 -28.08 29.19
C PRO A 200 -24.07 -29.32 29.38
N ASP A 201 -23.82 -30.09 30.43
CA ASP A 201 -24.64 -31.24 30.81
C ASP A 201 -25.04 -31.17 32.31
N ALA A 202 -25.51 -32.28 32.88
CA ALA A 202 -25.94 -32.32 34.28
C ALA A 202 -24.81 -32.07 35.29
N LEU A 203 -23.56 -32.41 34.95
CA LEU A 203 -22.40 -32.36 35.83
C LEU A 203 -21.42 -31.24 35.46
N ARG A 204 -21.45 -30.77 34.22
CA ARG A 204 -20.41 -29.92 33.63
C ARG A 204 -20.95 -28.67 32.98
N SER A 205 -20.24 -27.57 33.20
CA SER A 205 -20.48 -26.29 32.53
C SER A 205 -20.05 -26.34 31.06
N ALA A 206 -20.48 -25.34 30.28
CA ALA A 206 -19.95 -25.15 28.94
C ALA A 206 -18.46 -24.75 29.04
N GLY A 207 -17.62 -25.37 28.22
CA GLY A 207 -16.19 -25.08 28.11
C GLY A 207 -15.88 -24.46 26.76
N HIS A 208 -14.82 -23.65 26.71
CA HIS A 208 -14.28 -23.12 25.46
C HIS A 208 -12.74 -23.21 25.46
N GLY A 209 -12.16 -23.32 24.26
CA GLY A 209 -10.72 -23.33 24.05
C GLY A 209 -10.40 -22.83 22.64
N THR A 210 -9.29 -22.13 22.47
CA THR A 210 -8.90 -21.58 21.16
C THR A 210 -7.47 -21.98 20.82
N SER A 211 -7.22 -22.13 19.52
CA SER A 211 -5.88 -22.39 18.98
C SER A 211 -5.72 -21.69 17.64
N SER A 212 -4.50 -21.25 17.34
CA SER A 212 -4.19 -20.55 16.10
C SER A 212 -3.34 -21.43 15.18
N THR A 213 -3.58 -21.29 13.88
CA THR A 213 -2.84 -22.01 12.84
C THR A 213 -2.72 -21.12 11.60
N ILE A 214 -1.85 -21.49 10.67
CA ILE A 214 -1.72 -20.84 9.37
C ILE A 214 -2.27 -21.78 8.30
N LEU A 215 -3.33 -21.33 7.62
CA LEU A 215 -3.89 -22.02 6.47
C LEU A 215 -3.09 -21.64 5.21
N VAL A 216 -2.20 -22.53 4.80
CA VAL A 216 -1.29 -22.34 3.66
C VAL A 216 -1.98 -22.71 2.36
N ALA A 217 -1.87 -21.84 1.35
CA ALA A 217 -2.27 -22.17 -0.01
C ALA A 217 -1.06 -22.44 -0.90
N ARG A 218 -1.15 -23.50 -1.71
CA ARG A 218 -0.13 -23.85 -2.70
C ARG A 218 -0.25 -22.94 -3.91
N SER A 219 0.77 -22.13 -4.12
CA SER A 219 0.86 -21.30 -5.32
C SER A 219 1.33 -22.14 -6.50
N ALA A 220 0.82 -21.85 -7.70
CA ALA A 220 1.22 -22.46 -8.95
C ALA A 220 1.39 -21.38 -10.02
N ILE A 221 2.40 -21.55 -10.88
CA ILE A 221 2.61 -20.71 -12.07
C ILE A 221 2.30 -21.56 -13.30
N ALA A 222 1.43 -21.08 -14.17
CA ALA A 222 1.15 -21.68 -15.48
C ALA A 222 1.57 -20.71 -16.59
N LEU A 223 2.33 -21.17 -17.58
CA LEU A 223 2.65 -20.36 -18.76
C LEU A 223 1.43 -20.31 -19.69
N ALA A 224 1.09 -19.13 -20.20
CA ALA A 224 -0.10 -18.92 -21.02
C ALA A 224 0.04 -19.57 -22.41
N ARG A 225 1.28 -19.67 -22.91
CA ARG A 225 1.64 -20.32 -24.17
C ARG A 225 3.00 -21.01 -24.01
N PRO A 226 3.28 -22.08 -24.77
CA PRO A 226 4.64 -22.58 -24.92
C PRO A 226 5.58 -21.46 -25.38
N LEU A 227 6.80 -21.43 -24.86
CA LEU A 227 7.81 -20.48 -25.30
C LEU A 227 8.20 -20.76 -26.75
N PRO A 228 8.52 -19.74 -27.56
CA PRO A 228 9.05 -19.95 -28.90
C PRO A 228 10.36 -20.76 -28.79
N PRO A 229 10.63 -21.69 -29.72
CA PRO A 229 11.83 -22.52 -29.67
C PRO A 229 13.12 -21.71 -29.89
N SER A 230 13.04 -20.59 -30.61
CA SER A 230 14.18 -19.74 -30.94
C SER A 230 13.83 -18.26 -30.96
N VAL A 231 14.79 -17.39 -30.64
CA VAL A 231 14.66 -15.92 -30.68
C VAL A 231 15.85 -15.32 -31.44
N PRO A 232 15.63 -14.34 -32.36
CA PRO A 232 16.69 -13.62 -33.07
C PRO A 232 17.65 -12.88 -32.11
N ALA A 233 18.85 -12.53 -32.59
CA ALA A 233 19.87 -11.90 -31.77
C ALA A 233 19.48 -10.55 -31.14
N ASP A 234 18.67 -9.79 -31.86
CA ASP A 234 18.08 -8.51 -31.47
C ASP A 234 16.60 -8.64 -31.07
N GLY A 235 16.12 -9.88 -30.95
CA GLY A 235 14.73 -10.18 -30.62
C GLY A 235 14.41 -9.95 -29.15
N GLU A 236 13.10 -9.97 -28.88
CA GLU A 236 12.55 -9.96 -27.53
C GLU A 236 11.79 -11.26 -27.28
N LEU A 237 11.99 -11.86 -26.10
CA LEU A 237 11.17 -12.94 -25.60
C LEU A 237 10.08 -12.37 -24.69
N ILE A 238 8.82 -12.66 -25.04
CA ILE A 238 7.66 -12.34 -24.20
C ILE A 238 7.27 -13.60 -23.44
N VAL A 239 7.47 -13.58 -22.11
CA VAL A 239 7.04 -14.64 -21.21
C VAL A 239 5.74 -14.19 -20.54
N ALA A 240 4.64 -14.86 -20.88
CA ALA A 240 3.32 -14.61 -20.29
C ALA A 240 2.83 -15.84 -19.53
N GLY A 241 2.17 -15.62 -18.40
CA GLY A 241 1.62 -16.68 -17.57
C GLY A 241 0.59 -16.20 -16.56
N ALA A 242 0.12 -17.10 -15.72
CA ALA A 242 -0.80 -16.85 -14.62
C ALA A 242 -0.25 -17.45 -13.32
N LEU A 243 -0.49 -16.76 -12.22
CA LEU A 243 -0.18 -17.16 -10.86
C LEU A 243 -1.49 -17.35 -10.08
N SER A 244 -1.68 -18.53 -9.50
CA SER A 244 -2.89 -18.89 -8.74
C SER A 244 -2.53 -19.65 -7.46
N ASP A 245 -3.39 -19.62 -6.44
CA ASP A 245 -3.24 -20.36 -5.19
C ASP A 245 -4.21 -21.57 -5.09
N GLY A 246 -4.42 -22.23 -6.23
CA GLY A 246 -5.45 -23.22 -6.45
C GLY A 246 -6.51 -22.65 -7.39
N GLU A 247 -7.67 -22.27 -6.84
CA GLU A 247 -8.80 -21.75 -7.62
C GLU A 247 -8.82 -20.22 -7.76
N ARG A 248 -8.01 -19.48 -6.97
CA ARG A 248 -8.02 -18.02 -6.98
C ARG A 248 -6.75 -17.45 -7.62
N PRO A 249 -6.88 -16.41 -8.47
CA PRO A 249 -5.72 -15.69 -8.96
C PRO A 249 -5.03 -14.92 -7.83
N ILE A 250 -3.70 -14.88 -7.86
CA ILE A 250 -2.90 -14.07 -6.93
C ILE A 250 -2.64 -12.72 -7.59
N ARG A 251 -3.27 -11.64 -7.11
CA ARG A 251 -3.00 -10.25 -7.55
C ARG A 251 -1.71 -9.71 -6.93
N GLY A 252 -0.94 -8.95 -7.72
CA GLY A 252 0.24 -8.23 -7.23
C GLY A 252 1.41 -9.12 -6.82
N GLY A 253 1.38 -10.42 -7.18
CA GLY A 253 2.46 -11.35 -6.89
C GLY A 253 3.71 -11.02 -7.70
N ALA A 254 4.83 -10.80 -7.01
CA ALA A 254 6.11 -10.52 -7.65
C ALA A 254 6.67 -11.78 -8.35
N ILE A 255 6.76 -11.74 -9.67
CA ILE A 255 7.33 -12.81 -10.51
C ILE A 255 8.73 -12.42 -10.97
N GLU A 256 9.70 -13.29 -10.72
CA GLU A 256 11.05 -13.23 -11.25
C GLU A 256 11.16 -14.16 -12.46
N VAL A 257 11.32 -13.59 -13.66
CA VAL A 257 11.59 -14.35 -14.89
C VAL A 257 13.09 -14.29 -15.17
N ARG A 258 13.75 -15.44 -15.23
CA ARG A 258 15.19 -15.58 -15.52
C ARG A 258 15.38 -16.28 -16.86
N VAL A 259 16.21 -15.70 -17.74
CA VAL A 259 16.65 -16.25 -19.03
C VAL A 259 18.17 -16.24 -19.07
N GLY A 260 18.80 -17.41 -18.93
CA GLY A 260 20.24 -17.46 -18.64
C GLY A 260 20.56 -16.68 -17.36
N ASP A 261 21.46 -15.69 -17.45
CA ASP A 261 21.84 -14.83 -16.32
C ASP A 261 21.00 -13.56 -16.20
N ARG A 262 20.15 -13.24 -17.19
CA ARG A 262 19.31 -12.03 -17.15
C ARG A 262 18.04 -12.30 -16.36
N ILE A 263 17.70 -11.35 -15.48
CA ILE A 263 16.54 -11.42 -14.59
C ILE A 263 15.66 -10.20 -14.86
N VAL A 264 14.37 -10.44 -15.09
CA VAL A 264 13.33 -9.41 -15.17
C VAL A 264 12.28 -9.68 -14.10
N ARG A 265 11.91 -8.62 -13.37
CA ARG A 265 10.86 -8.68 -12.35
C ARG A 265 9.59 -8.05 -12.90
N THR A 266 8.47 -8.71 -12.69
CA THR A 266 7.13 -8.22 -13.03
C THR A 266 6.16 -8.54 -11.89
N ALA A 267 4.94 -8.04 -11.98
CA ALA A 267 3.88 -8.33 -11.01
C ALA A 267 2.63 -8.83 -11.73
N THR A 268 1.85 -9.65 -11.05
CA THR A 268 0.59 -10.15 -11.58
C THR A 268 -0.54 -9.13 -11.47
N ASP A 269 -1.43 -9.09 -12.46
CA ASP A 269 -2.61 -8.24 -12.50
C ASP A 269 -3.77 -8.78 -11.65
N GLU A 270 -4.97 -8.20 -11.78
CA GLU A 270 -6.16 -8.63 -11.03
C GLU A 270 -6.63 -10.05 -11.37
N ARG A 271 -6.26 -10.57 -12.54
CA ARG A 271 -6.55 -11.95 -12.98
C ARG A 271 -5.40 -12.89 -12.65
N GLY A 272 -4.39 -12.43 -11.92
CA GLY A 272 -3.20 -13.20 -11.62
C GLY A 272 -2.30 -13.38 -12.85
N ALA A 273 -2.56 -12.70 -13.96
CA ALA A 273 -1.76 -12.80 -15.17
C ALA A 273 -0.53 -11.91 -15.08
N PHE A 274 0.58 -12.35 -15.65
CA PHE A 274 1.81 -11.55 -15.75
C PHE A 274 2.38 -11.62 -17.16
N VAL A 275 3.10 -10.56 -17.53
CA VAL A 275 3.88 -10.49 -18.77
C VAL A 275 5.25 -9.92 -18.43
N ALA A 276 6.31 -10.56 -18.94
CA ALA A 276 7.67 -10.09 -18.87
C ALA A 276 8.29 -10.10 -20.28
N THR A 277 8.85 -8.96 -20.68
CA THR A 277 9.57 -8.81 -21.96
C THR A 277 11.06 -8.76 -21.69
N ILE A 278 11.82 -9.63 -22.37
CA ILE A 278 13.25 -9.81 -22.15
C ILE A 278 13.96 -9.67 -23.51
N GLY A 279 14.71 -8.58 -23.68
CA GLY A 279 15.57 -8.43 -24.86
C GLY A 279 16.76 -9.40 -24.81
N PHE A 280 17.20 -9.88 -25.97
CA PHE A 280 18.31 -10.84 -26.08
C PHE A 280 19.68 -10.16 -26.29
N GLU A 281 19.70 -8.82 -26.39
CA GLU A 281 20.94 -8.05 -26.51
C GLU A 281 21.90 -8.33 -25.34
N GLY A 282 23.09 -8.84 -25.67
CA GLY A 282 24.14 -9.17 -24.70
C GLY A 282 24.04 -10.54 -24.02
N LEU A 283 23.02 -11.36 -24.35
CA LEU A 283 22.95 -12.74 -23.87
C LEU A 283 23.87 -13.67 -24.69
N PRO A 284 24.40 -14.75 -24.09
CA PRO A 284 25.16 -15.75 -24.85
C PRO A 284 24.27 -16.43 -25.89
N ARG A 285 24.87 -16.84 -27.01
CA ARG A 285 24.18 -17.56 -28.08
C ARG A 285 23.94 -19.03 -27.68
N GLY A 286 22.96 -19.67 -28.32
CA GLY A 286 22.60 -21.06 -28.07
C GLY A 286 21.42 -21.23 -27.12
N ALA A 287 21.26 -22.42 -26.56
CA ALA A 287 20.11 -22.78 -25.73
C ALA A 287 20.18 -22.10 -24.34
N LEU A 288 19.19 -21.27 -24.03
CA LEU A 288 19.09 -20.55 -22.76
C LEU A 288 17.92 -21.10 -21.92
N PRO A 289 18.14 -21.41 -20.63
CA PRO A 289 17.08 -21.84 -19.74
C PRO A 289 16.22 -20.65 -19.32
N VAL A 290 14.91 -20.82 -19.40
CA VAL A 290 13.89 -19.88 -18.97
C VAL A 290 13.17 -20.46 -17.75
N THR A 291 13.18 -19.71 -16.66
CA THR A 291 12.46 -20.05 -15.42
C THR A 291 11.64 -18.85 -14.96
N ALA A 292 10.43 -19.09 -14.49
CA ALA A 292 9.65 -18.08 -13.78
C ALA A 292 9.46 -18.54 -12.34
N ARG A 293 9.72 -17.65 -11.37
CA ARG A 293 9.68 -17.93 -9.94
C ARG A 293 8.83 -16.89 -9.22
N TYR A 294 7.98 -17.36 -8.32
CA TYR A 294 7.21 -16.55 -7.40
C TYR A 294 7.77 -16.72 -6.00
N ARG A 295 8.11 -15.58 -5.36
CA ARG A 295 8.50 -15.53 -3.95
C ARG A 295 7.42 -14.75 -3.19
N PRO A 296 6.58 -15.43 -2.40
CA PRO A 296 5.55 -14.75 -1.63
C PRO A 296 6.16 -13.93 -0.51
N GLU A 297 5.60 -12.74 -0.26
CA GLU A 297 5.87 -11.96 0.95
C GLU A 297 5.08 -12.52 2.15
N ALA A 298 3.88 -13.03 1.87
CA ALA A 298 3.01 -13.64 2.87
C ALA A 298 3.46 -15.06 3.24
N THR A 299 3.63 -15.33 4.53
CA THR A 299 4.08 -16.62 5.07
C THR A 299 3.09 -17.78 4.82
N TRP A 300 1.83 -17.48 4.50
CA TRP A 300 0.77 -18.46 4.22
C TRP A 300 0.61 -18.81 2.73
N ARG A 301 1.51 -18.33 1.87
CA ARG A 301 1.57 -18.75 0.46
C ARG A 301 2.85 -19.54 0.24
N SER A 302 2.77 -20.64 -0.51
CA SER A 302 3.99 -21.35 -0.91
C SER A 302 4.69 -20.61 -2.06
N ALA A 303 6.02 -20.71 -2.12
CA ALA A 303 6.74 -20.36 -3.34
C ALA A 303 6.30 -21.25 -4.51
N ALA A 304 6.43 -20.74 -5.73
CA ALA A 304 6.13 -21.49 -6.94
C ALA A 304 7.19 -21.23 -8.01
N SER A 305 7.46 -22.22 -8.85
CA SER A 305 8.36 -22.07 -9.99
C SER A 305 7.91 -22.92 -11.16
N VAL A 306 8.09 -22.40 -12.38
CA VAL A 306 7.92 -23.16 -13.62
C VAL A 306 9.21 -23.09 -14.44
N GLY A 307 9.54 -24.21 -15.10
CA GLY A 307 10.76 -24.40 -15.88
C GLY A 307 11.73 -25.44 -15.27
N PRO A 308 12.91 -25.64 -15.86
CA PRO A 308 13.44 -24.88 -17.01
C PRO A 308 12.75 -25.25 -18.33
N ALA A 309 12.32 -24.24 -19.08
CA ALA A 309 12.04 -24.36 -20.51
C ALA A 309 13.27 -23.84 -21.28
N SER A 310 13.54 -24.33 -22.49
CA SER A 310 14.71 -23.91 -23.28
C SER A 310 14.29 -23.04 -24.46
N VAL A 311 15.03 -21.96 -24.70
CA VAL A 311 14.86 -21.08 -25.87
C VAL A 311 16.23 -20.88 -26.53
N GLU A 312 16.32 -21.10 -27.84
CA GLU A 312 17.56 -20.95 -28.58
C GLU A 312 17.78 -19.48 -29.01
N HIS A 313 18.88 -18.87 -28.56
CA HIS A 313 19.32 -17.55 -29.00
C HIS A 313 20.13 -17.67 -30.30
N LEU A 314 19.51 -17.25 -31.40
CA LEU A 314 20.11 -17.31 -32.72
C LEU A 314 21.19 -16.23 -32.90
N ALA A 315 22.21 -16.53 -33.71
CA ALA A 315 23.15 -15.51 -34.15
C ALA A 315 22.44 -14.45 -35.02
N PRO A 316 22.92 -13.20 -35.05
CA PRO A 316 22.39 -12.20 -35.97
C PRO A 316 22.50 -12.75 -37.38
N ALA A 317 21.41 -12.74 -38.13
CA ALA A 317 21.43 -13.14 -39.52
C ALA A 317 22.53 -12.30 -40.22
N PRO A 318 23.47 -12.93 -40.95
CA PRO A 318 24.46 -12.15 -41.67
C PRO A 318 23.71 -11.17 -42.58
N LEU A 319 24.10 -9.89 -42.53
CA LEU A 319 23.54 -8.89 -43.44
C LEU A 319 23.67 -9.45 -44.87
N PRO A 320 22.60 -9.45 -45.68
CA PRO A 320 22.70 -9.92 -47.05
C PRO A 320 23.84 -9.17 -47.71
N LEU A 321 24.84 -9.88 -48.23
CA LEU A 321 26.02 -9.26 -48.85
C LEU A 321 25.62 -8.19 -49.89
N GLY A 322 24.51 -8.40 -50.60
CA GLY A 322 23.94 -7.41 -51.52
C GLY A 322 23.61 -6.07 -50.87
N LEU A 323 23.07 -6.05 -49.65
CA LEU A 323 22.75 -4.83 -48.89
C LEU A 323 24.01 -4.14 -48.36
N ALA A 324 25.06 -4.91 -48.01
CA ALA A 324 26.36 -4.36 -47.65
C ALA A 324 27.10 -3.72 -48.85
N LEU A 325 26.82 -4.18 -50.08
CA LEU A 325 27.38 -3.62 -51.30
C LEU A 325 26.70 -2.30 -51.73
N VAL A 326 25.46 -2.03 -51.32
CA VAL A 326 24.74 -0.80 -51.70
C VAL A 326 25.49 0.48 -51.31
N PRO A 327 25.93 0.69 -50.04
CA PRO A 327 26.71 1.88 -49.71
C PRO A 327 28.04 1.96 -50.46
N ILE A 328 28.70 0.82 -50.72
CA ILE A 328 29.93 0.77 -51.53
C ILE A 328 29.64 1.24 -52.96
N LEU A 329 28.56 0.78 -53.56
CA LEU A 329 28.13 1.18 -54.91
C LEU A 329 27.75 2.66 -54.97
N ILE A 330 26.97 3.15 -54.00
CA ILE A 330 26.61 4.57 -53.87
C ILE A 330 27.85 5.42 -53.68
N THR A 331 28.82 4.96 -52.88
CA THR A 331 30.09 5.65 -52.64
C THR A 331 30.95 5.66 -53.89
N ALA A 332 31.03 4.55 -54.63
CA ALA A 332 31.74 4.48 -55.92
C ALA A 332 31.12 5.43 -56.96
N ILE A 333 29.78 5.51 -57.01
CA ILE A 333 29.04 6.46 -57.86
C ILE A 333 29.31 7.91 -57.43
N ALA A 334 29.24 8.20 -56.13
CA ALA A 334 29.47 9.52 -55.57
C ALA A 334 30.94 9.97 -55.73
N VAL A 335 31.91 9.06 -55.57
CA VAL A 335 33.33 9.30 -55.83
C VAL A 335 33.56 9.51 -57.32
N GLY A 336 32.94 8.72 -58.19
CA GLY A 336 32.98 8.94 -59.64
C GLY A 336 32.40 10.30 -60.05
N ALA A 337 31.35 10.75 -59.38
CA ALA A 337 30.76 12.08 -59.57
C ALA A 337 31.65 13.21 -59.00
N ALA A 338 32.24 13.01 -57.82
CA ALA A 338 33.14 13.96 -57.17
C ALA A 338 34.49 14.11 -57.91
N LEU A 339 35.03 13.03 -58.48
CA LEU A 339 36.22 13.07 -59.32
C LEU A 339 35.98 13.83 -60.63
N ARG A 340 34.73 13.86 -61.13
CA ARG A 340 34.32 14.68 -62.29
C ARG A 340 34.02 16.13 -61.94
N GLY A 341 33.89 16.49 -60.67
CA GLY A 341 33.56 17.84 -60.25
C GLY A 341 34.05 18.15 -58.84
N ALA A 342 35.33 18.49 -58.70
CA ALA A 342 35.83 19.45 -57.70
C ALA A 342 37.36 19.52 -57.67
N GLY A 343 37.92 20.44 -58.47
CA GLY A 343 38.98 21.31 -57.96
C GLY A 343 38.34 22.35 -57.03
N ALA A 344 37.97 21.97 -55.81
CA ALA A 344 37.65 22.91 -54.73
C ALA A 344 37.57 22.16 -53.40
N ARG A 345 38.63 22.30 -52.62
CA ARG A 345 38.77 21.85 -51.24
C ARG A 345 37.68 22.47 -50.36
N ARG A 346 37.05 21.66 -49.50
CA ARG A 346 36.94 21.94 -48.06
C ARG A 346 36.46 20.69 -47.30
N ARG A 347 37.34 20.20 -46.43
CA ARG A 347 37.08 19.18 -45.41
C ARG A 347 36.04 19.71 -44.40
N PRO A 348 34.93 19.01 -44.12
CA PRO A 348 34.22 19.16 -42.87
C PRO A 348 34.89 18.27 -41.81
N ALA A 349 35.29 18.90 -40.70
CA ALA A 349 35.74 18.21 -39.51
C ALA A 349 34.56 17.44 -38.88
N ALA A 350 34.77 16.16 -38.62
CA ALA A 350 33.83 15.30 -37.91
C ALA A 350 33.85 15.65 -36.41
N THR A 351 32.98 16.55 -36.00
CA THR A 351 32.71 16.82 -34.58
C THR A 351 31.88 15.66 -34.03
N LYS A 352 32.54 14.73 -33.32
CA LYS A 352 31.86 13.77 -32.44
C LYS A 352 31.21 14.54 -31.28
N THR A 353 29.99 15.02 -31.49
CA THR A 353 29.15 15.50 -30.40
C THR A 353 28.72 14.31 -29.56
N ALA A 354 29.38 14.12 -28.43
CA ALA A 354 28.80 13.39 -27.30
C ALA A 354 27.41 13.97 -27.06
N ARG A 355 26.38 13.15 -27.27
CA ARG A 355 24.98 13.53 -27.12
C ARG A 355 24.75 13.78 -25.63
N ALA A 356 24.86 15.04 -25.22
CA ALA A 356 24.65 15.46 -23.85
C ALA A 356 23.21 15.14 -23.44
N TRP A 357 23.03 14.02 -22.73
CA TRP A 357 21.79 13.69 -22.07
C TRP A 357 21.59 14.61 -20.86
N SER A 358 20.83 15.67 -21.07
CA SER A 358 19.99 16.27 -20.04
C SER A 358 18.93 17.14 -20.70
N VAL A 359 17.95 16.51 -21.33
CA VAL A 359 16.69 17.20 -21.59
C VAL A 359 16.04 17.39 -20.22
N ARG A 360 16.19 18.58 -19.61
CA ARG A 360 15.44 18.94 -18.40
C ARG A 360 13.98 18.61 -18.64
N ALA A 361 13.39 17.80 -17.77
CA ALA A 361 11.96 17.55 -17.86
C ALA A 361 11.27 18.91 -17.71
N ARG A 362 10.43 19.28 -18.68
CA ARG A 362 9.56 20.45 -18.58
C ARG A 362 8.14 19.96 -18.39
N GLY A 363 7.53 20.40 -17.29
CA GLY A 363 6.11 20.25 -17.07
C GLY A 363 5.34 21.20 -17.99
N GLY A 364 4.03 21.07 -17.97
CA GLY A 364 3.12 21.99 -18.64
C GLY A 364 2.25 21.32 -19.69
N LEU A 365 1.48 22.15 -20.39
CA LEU A 365 0.51 21.71 -21.38
C LEU A 365 1.20 21.36 -22.70
N ARG A 366 1.00 20.13 -23.17
CA ARG A 366 1.29 19.73 -24.55
C ARG A 366 -0.01 19.57 -25.32
N MET A 367 -0.19 20.44 -26.30
CA MET A 367 -1.27 20.33 -27.26
C MET A 367 -1.14 19.01 -28.03
N SER A 368 -2.28 18.35 -28.29
CA SER A 368 -2.31 17.17 -29.14
C SER A 368 -1.76 17.52 -30.53
N ARG A 369 -0.88 16.68 -31.08
CA ARG A 369 -0.34 16.88 -32.43
C ARG A 369 -1.44 16.93 -33.50
N SER A 370 -2.60 16.34 -33.21
CA SER A 370 -3.77 16.37 -34.06
C SER A 370 -4.33 17.80 -34.26
N ALA A 371 -4.10 18.72 -33.31
CA ALA A 371 -4.58 20.10 -33.37
C ALA A 371 -3.62 21.05 -34.11
N SER A 372 -2.31 20.79 -34.06
CA SER A 372 -1.28 21.72 -34.56
C SER A 372 -0.85 21.50 -36.01
N ALA A 373 -1.16 20.35 -36.62
CA ALA A 373 -0.59 19.95 -37.91
C ALA A 373 -1.55 19.99 -39.11
N SER A 374 -2.84 20.34 -38.92
CA SER A 374 -3.79 20.34 -40.04
C SER A 374 -4.24 21.77 -40.39
N PRO A 375 -3.94 22.29 -41.59
CA PRO A 375 -4.51 23.55 -42.09
C PRO A 375 -6.04 23.50 -42.25
N ARG A 376 -6.68 22.35 -41.98
CA ARG A 376 -8.13 22.17 -41.89
C ARG A 376 -8.72 22.46 -40.50
N SER A 377 -7.90 22.82 -39.51
CA SER A 377 -8.35 23.13 -38.14
C SER A 377 -9.42 24.24 -38.09
N SER A 378 -9.30 25.26 -38.95
CA SER A 378 -10.26 26.39 -39.00
C SER A 378 -11.67 26.04 -39.44
N ARG A 379 -11.90 24.83 -39.99
CA ARG A 379 -13.25 24.35 -40.38
C ARG A 379 -13.91 23.48 -39.31
N ARG A 380 -13.25 23.23 -38.19
CA ARG A 380 -13.80 22.42 -37.12
C ARG A 380 -14.83 23.24 -36.32
N PRO A 381 -16.00 22.68 -35.99
CA PRO A 381 -16.97 23.35 -35.13
C PRO A 381 -16.32 23.78 -33.81
N PRO A 382 -16.67 24.96 -33.28
CA PRO A 382 -16.21 25.40 -31.96
C PRO A 382 -16.59 24.35 -30.92
N ASP A 383 -15.60 23.93 -30.13
CA ASP A 383 -15.73 23.00 -29.02
C ASP A 383 -15.78 23.79 -27.71
N VAL A 384 -16.64 23.37 -26.79
CA VAL A 384 -16.86 24.02 -25.49
C VAL A 384 -16.34 23.19 -24.33
N GLU A 385 -15.73 22.04 -24.61
CA GLU A 385 -15.22 21.11 -23.60
C GLU A 385 -13.70 20.95 -23.66
N VAL A 386 -13.06 21.01 -22.49
CA VAL A 386 -11.66 20.66 -22.33
C VAL A 386 -11.54 19.18 -21.97
N THR A 387 -10.82 18.43 -22.80
CA THR A 387 -10.56 17.00 -22.59
C THR A 387 -9.06 16.73 -22.63
N GLY A 388 -8.58 15.80 -21.81
CA GLY A 388 -7.15 15.51 -21.80
C GLY A 388 -6.74 14.36 -20.90
N ARG A 389 -5.42 14.24 -20.71
CA ARG A 389 -4.80 13.31 -19.79
C ARG A 389 -3.61 13.91 -19.05
N VAL A 390 -3.40 13.47 -17.81
CA VAL A 390 -2.28 13.85 -16.95
C VAL A 390 -1.18 12.79 -17.04
N TRP A 391 0.06 13.22 -17.27
CA TRP A 391 1.17 12.35 -17.62
C TRP A 391 2.46 12.71 -16.88
N ASP A 392 3.19 11.72 -16.40
CA ASP A 392 4.55 11.88 -15.88
C ASP A 392 5.57 11.64 -17.00
N PRO A 393 6.27 12.69 -17.49
CA PRO A 393 7.26 12.54 -18.56
C PRO A 393 8.55 11.85 -18.09
N THR A 394 8.81 11.83 -16.78
CA THR A 394 10.02 11.25 -16.18
C THR A 394 9.89 9.73 -16.05
N GLN A 395 8.74 9.25 -15.61
CA GLN A 395 8.45 7.82 -15.44
C GLN A 395 7.70 7.20 -16.63
N ARG A 396 7.28 8.03 -17.60
CA ARG A 396 6.52 7.63 -18.79
C ARG A 396 5.25 6.85 -18.46
N ARG A 397 4.47 7.35 -17.49
CA ARG A 397 3.17 6.77 -17.09
C ARG A 397 2.10 7.83 -16.87
N SER A 398 0.83 7.42 -16.84
CA SER A 398 -0.29 8.27 -16.43
C SER A 398 -0.22 8.59 -14.93
N VAL A 399 -0.78 9.73 -14.55
CA VAL A 399 -0.91 10.13 -13.13
C VAL A 399 -2.37 9.95 -12.71
N PRO A 400 -2.73 8.81 -12.07
CA PRO A 400 -4.08 8.59 -11.60
C PRO A 400 -4.42 9.53 -10.44
N ASN A 401 -5.71 9.77 -10.20
CA ASN A 401 -6.20 10.61 -9.10
C ASN A 401 -5.67 12.05 -9.10
N ALA A 402 -5.17 12.54 -10.23
CA ALA A 402 -4.87 13.96 -10.39
C ALA A 402 -6.18 14.77 -10.37
N THR A 403 -6.11 15.96 -9.80
CA THR A 403 -7.25 16.88 -9.71
C THR A 403 -7.06 18.00 -10.72
N VAL A 404 -8.08 18.24 -11.55
CA VAL A 404 -8.11 19.33 -12.52
C VAL A 404 -9.15 20.35 -12.08
N SER A 405 -8.71 21.57 -11.78
CA SER A 405 -9.58 22.72 -11.51
C SER A 405 -9.72 23.56 -12.78
N VAL A 406 -10.95 23.81 -13.24
CA VAL A 406 -11.24 24.65 -14.40
C VAL A 406 -12.11 25.83 -13.95
N GLU A 407 -11.61 27.04 -14.12
CA GLU A 407 -12.33 28.30 -13.87
C GLU A 407 -12.71 28.91 -15.22
N ALA A 408 -14.01 29.02 -15.51
CA ALA A 408 -14.56 29.62 -16.72
C ALA A 408 -15.90 30.30 -16.42
N GLY A 409 -16.14 31.50 -16.97
CA GLY A 409 -17.39 32.23 -16.73
C GLY A 409 -17.64 32.60 -15.26
N GLY A 410 -16.59 32.74 -14.45
CA GLY A 410 -16.72 32.95 -12.99
C GLY A 410 -17.13 31.70 -12.20
N THR A 411 -17.27 30.54 -12.86
CA THR A 411 -17.53 29.25 -12.21
C THR A 411 -16.26 28.41 -12.15
N THR A 412 -15.94 27.90 -10.96
CA THR A 412 -14.84 26.94 -10.75
C THR A 412 -15.40 25.54 -10.64
N ARG A 413 -14.92 24.62 -11.48
CA ARG A 413 -15.24 23.19 -11.43
C ARG A 413 -14.00 22.39 -11.08
N THR A 414 -14.17 21.37 -10.24
CA THR A 414 -13.10 20.44 -9.86
C THR A 414 -13.42 19.06 -10.43
N LEU A 415 -12.47 18.49 -11.16
CA LEU A 415 -12.60 17.22 -11.89
C LEU A 415 -11.57 16.24 -11.35
N GLY A 416 -11.99 15.00 -11.09
CA GLY A 416 -11.06 13.89 -10.83
C GLY A 416 -10.60 13.25 -12.14
N CYS A 417 -9.33 12.89 -12.24
CA CYS A 417 -8.85 12.06 -13.33
C CYS A 417 -9.11 10.58 -13.04
N ASP A 418 -9.40 9.80 -14.07
CA ASP A 418 -9.54 8.33 -13.97
C ASP A 418 -8.19 7.61 -13.76
N ASP A 419 -8.21 6.27 -13.67
CA ASP A 419 -7.02 5.44 -13.50
C ASP A 419 -6.00 5.56 -14.67
N SER A 420 -6.48 5.97 -15.84
CA SER A 420 -5.65 6.27 -17.02
C SER A 420 -5.16 7.71 -17.06
N GLY A 421 -5.49 8.50 -16.03
CA GLY A 421 -5.17 9.92 -15.91
C GLY A 421 -6.01 10.81 -16.83
N ARG A 422 -7.12 10.33 -17.40
CA ARG A 422 -7.98 11.12 -18.29
C ARG A 422 -8.97 11.98 -17.52
N PHE A 423 -9.32 13.12 -18.10
CA PHE A 423 -10.33 14.05 -17.57
C PHE A 423 -11.16 14.67 -18.69
N SER A 424 -12.38 15.10 -18.32
CA SER A 424 -13.35 15.77 -19.19
C SER A 424 -14.05 16.86 -18.38
N SER A 425 -14.06 18.11 -18.86
CA SER A 425 -14.71 19.22 -18.14
C SER A 425 -16.23 19.29 -18.34
N GLY A 426 -16.75 18.56 -19.34
CA GLY A 426 -18.06 18.86 -19.92
C GLY A 426 -18.10 20.26 -20.56
N PRO A 427 -19.29 20.70 -21.00
CA PRO A 427 -19.47 22.03 -21.58
C PRO A 427 -19.15 23.15 -20.58
N LEU A 428 -18.30 24.08 -21.01
CA LEU A 428 -17.91 25.28 -20.27
C LEU A 428 -18.56 26.53 -20.88
N GLU A 429 -18.72 27.57 -20.07
CA GLU A 429 -19.20 28.86 -20.55
C GLU A 429 -18.15 29.54 -21.46
N PRO A 430 -18.58 30.26 -22.51
CA PRO A 430 -17.67 31.04 -23.35
C PRO A 430 -16.88 32.08 -22.55
N GLY A 431 -15.58 32.21 -22.81
CA GLY A 431 -14.69 33.15 -22.12
C GLY A 431 -13.26 32.63 -21.98
N GLU A 432 -12.45 33.32 -21.19
CA GLU A 432 -11.12 32.81 -20.79
C GLU A 432 -11.31 31.72 -19.73
N ALA A 433 -10.78 30.53 -20.00
CA ALA A 433 -10.72 29.42 -19.06
C ALA A 433 -9.31 29.32 -18.45
N ARG A 434 -9.22 29.22 -17.13
CA ARG A 434 -7.99 28.92 -16.40
C ARG A 434 -8.03 27.50 -15.88
N LEU A 435 -6.99 26.73 -16.18
CA LEU A 435 -6.86 25.35 -15.79
C LEU A 435 -5.71 25.20 -14.81
N GLY A 436 -5.98 24.56 -13.68
CA GLY A 436 -5.00 24.15 -12.68
C GLY A 436 -5.00 22.63 -12.57
N VAL A 437 -3.82 22.02 -12.54
CA VAL A 437 -3.68 20.57 -12.40
C VAL A 437 -2.75 20.27 -11.24
N THR A 438 -3.23 19.48 -10.29
CA THR A 438 -2.50 19.10 -9.07
C THR A 438 -2.55 17.59 -8.87
N ALA A 439 -1.49 17.03 -8.28
CA ALA A 439 -1.44 15.64 -7.85
C ALA A 439 -0.46 15.50 -6.67
N PRO A 440 -0.74 14.64 -5.67
CA PRO A 440 0.19 14.43 -4.56
C PRO A 440 1.58 14.00 -5.04
N GLY A 441 2.62 14.70 -4.58
CA GLY A 441 4.01 14.41 -4.97
C GLY A 441 4.46 15.02 -6.30
N TYR A 442 3.62 15.82 -6.97
CA TYR A 442 3.94 16.48 -8.24
C TYR A 442 3.91 18.01 -8.14
N GLU A 443 4.71 18.67 -8.99
CA GLU A 443 4.69 20.13 -9.12
C GLU A 443 3.41 20.59 -9.85
N PRO A 444 2.58 21.47 -9.24
CA PRO A 444 1.32 21.91 -9.83
C PRO A 444 1.55 22.69 -11.12
N GLN A 445 0.63 22.57 -12.07
CA GLN A 445 0.68 23.27 -13.36
C GLN A 445 -0.56 24.17 -13.54
N ARG A 446 -0.37 25.33 -14.15
CA ARG A 446 -1.45 26.28 -14.49
C ARG A 446 -1.31 26.74 -15.93
N PHE A 447 -2.43 26.84 -16.64
CA PHE A 447 -2.49 27.31 -18.02
C PHE A 447 -3.83 28.00 -18.30
N SER A 448 -3.88 28.85 -19.33
CA SER A 448 -5.11 29.50 -19.79
C SER A 448 -5.40 29.17 -21.25
N GLY A 449 -6.68 29.23 -21.62
CA GLY A 449 -7.16 29.05 -23.00
C GLY A 449 -8.53 29.69 -23.19
N ALA A 450 -8.95 29.94 -24.43
CA ALA A 450 -10.25 30.54 -24.73
C ALA A 450 -11.31 29.44 -24.98
N ILE A 451 -12.56 29.70 -24.58
CA ILE A 451 -13.74 28.88 -24.87
C ILE A 451 -14.74 29.75 -25.65
N PRO A 452 -15.33 29.28 -26.76
CA PRO A 452 -15.04 28.00 -27.41
C PRO A 452 -13.65 27.97 -28.06
N HIS A 453 -13.10 26.77 -28.22
CA HIS A 453 -11.83 26.53 -28.91
C HIS A 453 -12.05 25.68 -30.17
N HIS A 454 -11.14 25.73 -31.14
CA HIS A 454 -11.18 24.92 -32.37
C HIS A 454 -10.46 23.57 -32.20
N GLY A 455 -10.52 23.00 -31.00
CA GLY A 455 -9.88 21.73 -30.64
C GLY A 455 -8.47 21.85 -30.03
N GLU A 456 -7.97 23.05 -29.75
CA GLU A 456 -6.67 23.27 -29.08
C GLU A 456 -6.63 22.66 -27.67
N LEU A 457 -7.76 22.67 -26.98
CA LEU A 457 -7.94 22.09 -25.65
C LEU A 457 -8.57 20.68 -25.67
N ARG A 458 -8.59 20.04 -26.84
CA ARG A 458 -9.07 18.66 -27.00
C ARG A 458 -7.92 17.66 -27.00
N ASP A 459 -8.09 16.57 -26.25
CA ASP A 459 -7.08 15.53 -26.04
C ASP A 459 -5.72 16.08 -25.58
N VAL A 460 -5.71 17.13 -24.76
CA VAL A 460 -4.47 17.73 -24.27
C VAL A 460 -3.70 16.77 -23.36
N ARG A 461 -2.37 16.86 -23.36
CA ARG A 461 -1.54 16.15 -22.40
C ARG A 461 -0.93 17.14 -21.42
N VAL A 462 -1.25 17.02 -20.14
CA VAL A 462 -0.64 17.83 -19.08
C VAL A 462 0.51 17.05 -18.47
N ASP A 463 1.73 17.51 -18.71
CA ASP A 463 2.94 16.91 -18.14
C ASP A 463 3.15 17.44 -16.70
N LEU A 464 3.03 16.58 -15.70
CA LEU A 464 3.37 16.88 -14.31
C LEU A 464 4.73 16.28 -13.96
N ILE A 465 5.58 17.03 -13.25
CA ILE A 465 6.91 16.56 -12.85
C ILE A 465 6.88 16.17 -11.37
N PRO A 466 7.38 14.98 -11.00
CA PRO A 466 7.53 14.60 -9.60
C PRO A 466 8.42 15.58 -8.84
N LEU A 467 7.99 15.97 -7.64
CA LEU A 467 8.76 16.87 -6.77
C LEU A 467 10.15 16.30 -6.43
N ARG A 468 10.25 14.97 -6.25
CA ARG A 468 11.54 14.28 -6.09
C ARG A 468 12.48 14.54 -7.25
N HIS A 469 11.97 14.54 -8.48
CA HIS A 469 12.78 14.82 -9.67
C HIS A 469 13.27 16.28 -9.68
N ARG A 470 12.43 17.24 -9.26
CA ARG A 470 12.84 18.64 -9.14
C ARG A 470 13.92 18.87 -8.08
N VAL A 471 13.79 18.24 -6.91
CA VAL A 471 14.80 18.29 -5.85
C VAL A 471 16.12 17.68 -6.36
N MET A 472 16.06 16.58 -7.10
CA MET A 472 17.23 15.97 -7.75
C MET A 472 17.88 16.91 -8.78
N GLU A 473 17.10 17.59 -9.64
CA GLU A 473 17.63 18.57 -10.60
C GLU A 473 18.37 19.71 -9.89
N LEU A 474 17.79 20.26 -8.81
CA LEU A 474 18.41 21.31 -7.99
C LEU A 474 19.69 20.82 -7.31
N TYR A 475 19.66 19.63 -6.73
CA TYR A 475 20.83 19.01 -6.12
C TYR A 475 21.95 18.79 -7.14
N ARG A 476 21.63 18.27 -8.32
CA ARG A 476 22.57 18.09 -9.43
C ARG A 476 23.23 19.40 -9.83
N GLU A 477 22.44 20.45 -10.01
CA GLU A 477 22.93 21.76 -10.43
C GLU A 477 23.88 22.38 -9.40
N ALA A 478 23.58 22.24 -8.10
CA ALA A 478 24.47 22.66 -7.04
C ALA A 478 25.75 21.81 -7.00
N ALA A 479 25.63 20.49 -7.04
CA ALA A 479 26.74 19.56 -6.95
C ALA A 479 27.73 19.68 -8.13
N LEU A 480 27.23 19.92 -9.35
CA LEU A 480 28.08 20.08 -10.55
C LEU A 480 29.03 21.28 -10.47
N ARG A 481 28.79 22.26 -9.58
CA ARG A 481 29.71 23.39 -9.35
C ARG A 481 30.99 22.95 -8.61
N HIS A 482 30.92 21.83 -7.89
CA HIS A 482 32.00 21.35 -7.03
C HIS A 482 32.72 20.11 -7.59
N LEU A 483 32.19 19.51 -8.67
CA LEU A 483 32.81 18.35 -9.29
C LEU A 483 33.95 18.78 -10.24
N PRO A 484 35.10 18.08 -10.22
CA PRO A 484 36.22 18.40 -11.12
C PRO A 484 35.86 18.10 -12.58
N GLU A 485 35.03 17.08 -12.81
CA GLU A 485 34.51 16.72 -14.12
C GLU A 485 33.02 16.43 -14.03
N ARG A 486 32.25 16.99 -14.97
CA ARG A 486 30.79 16.78 -15.02
C ARG A 486 30.41 15.30 -15.23
N ALA A 487 31.31 14.52 -15.83
CA ALA A 487 31.11 13.11 -16.10
C ALA A 487 31.06 12.25 -14.83
N LEU A 488 31.60 12.73 -13.71
CA LEU A 488 31.55 12.01 -12.42
C LEU A 488 30.16 12.01 -11.78
N TRP A 489 29.25 12.86 -12.26
CA TRP A 489 27.86 12.82 -11.87
C TRP A 489 27.20 11.50 -12.30
N GLY A 490 26.68 10.74 -11.35
CA GLY A 490 26.08 9.43 -11.57
C GLY A 490 26.99 8.23 -11.25
N PHE A 491 28.29 8.46 -11.02
CA PHE A 491 29.20 7.44 -10.48
C PHE A 491 29.29 7.48 -8.95
N TRP A 492 29.10 8.66 -8.35
CA TRP A 492 29.15 8.84 -6.91
C TRP A 492 27.76 8.94 -6.30
N THR A 493 27.62 8.33 -5.12
CA THR A 493 26.49 8.57 -4.24
C THR A 493 26.53 10.02 -3.70
N PRO A 494 25.38 10.59 -3.29
CA PRO A 494 25.35 11.92 -2.68
C PRO A 494 26.34 12.09 -1.51
N ARG A 495 26.47 11.06 -0.66
CA ARG A 495 27.41 11.06 0.47
C ARG A 495 28.87 11.05 0.05
N GLU A 496 29.22 10.28 -0.99
CA GLU A 496 30.57 10.25 -1.53
C GLU A 496 30.94 11.59 -2.16
N LEU A 497 29.99 12.24 -2.86
CA LEU A 497 30.17 13.57 -3.40
C LEU A 497 30.44 14.58 -2.28
N VAL A 498 29.61 14.62 -1.24
CA VAL A 498 29.85 15.51 -0.08
C VAL A 498 31.19 15.21 0.60
N ARG A 499 31.54 13.93 0.79
CA ARG A 499 32.82 13.52 1.39
C ARG A 499 34.00 14.00 0.54
N PHE A 500 33.93 13.82 -0.78
CA PHE A 500 34.95 14.28 -1.71
C PHE A 500 35.12 15.80 -1.64
N VAL A 501 34.03 16.56 -1.71
CA VAL A 501 34.12 18.02 -1.69
C VAL A 501 34.58 18.53 -0.31
N ARG A 502 34.22 17.84 0.80
CA ARG A 502 34.76 18.14 2.14
C ARG A 502 36.27 17.88 2.23
N SER A 503 36.76 16.81 1.60
CA SER A 503 38.19 16.45 1.62
C SER A 503 39.09 17.48 0.94
N ARG A 504 38.53 18.32 0.05
CA ARG A 504 39.23 19.43 -0.61
C ARG A 504 39.32 20.70 0.24
N GLY A 505 38.71 20.74 1.42
CA GLY A 505 38.73 21.91 2.29
C GLY A 505 37.78 23.04 1.87
N ASP A 506 37.11 22.91 0.72
CA ASP A 506 36.23 23.93 0.11
C ASP A 506 34.88 24.14 0.81
N LEU A 507 34.53 23.36 1.86
CA LEU A 507 33.17 23.29 2.41
C LEU A 507 33.01 23.64 3.89
N ARG A 508 33.89 24.41 4.52
CA ARG A 508 33.54 25.00 5.83
C ARG A 508 32.49 26.09 5.63
N GLY A 509 31.21 25.69 5.50
CA GLY A 509 30.05 26.58 5.46
C GLY A 509 29.11 26.45 4.26
N THR A 510 29.33 25.52 3.34
CA THR A 510 28.51 25.45 2.10
C THR A 510 27.16 24.77 2.27
N PRO A 511 26.11 25.30 1.61
CA PRO A 511 24.73 24.80 1.69
C PRO A 511 24.53 23.41 1.05
N LEU A 512 25.55 22.88 0.35
CA LEU A 512 25.50 21.56 -0.30
C LEU A 512 25.30 20.41 0.72
N GLY A 513 25.81 20.55 1.95
CA GLY A 513 25.59 19.55 3.00
C GLY A 513 24.10 19.42 3.34
N ALA A 514 23.47 20.53 3.72
CA ALA A 514 22.04 20.56 4.05
C ALA A 514 21.15 20.18 2.85
N LEU A 515 21.54 20.53 1.62
CA LEU A 515 20.84 20.11 0.41
C LEU A 515 20.95 18.60 0.17
N THR A 516 22.09 18.00 0.54
CA THR A 516 22.29 16.54 0.45
C THR A 516 21.38 15.81 1.45
N ASP A 517 21.32 16.28 2.69
CA ASP A 517 20.46 15.69 3.71
C ASP A 517 18.98 15.76 3.30
N LEU A 518 18.54 16.92 2.79
CA LEU A 518 17.18 17.09 2.26
C LEU A 518 16.92 16.21 1.02
N PHE A 519 17.90 16.08 0.12
CA PHE A 519 17.78 15.19 -1.04
C PHE A 519 17.60 13.73 -0.60
N GLU A 520 18.38 13.26 0.38
CA GLU A 520 18.25 11.90 0.91
C GLU A 520 16.90 11.67 1.58
N GLU A 521 16.44 12.63 2.39
CA GLU A 521 15.11 12.61 3.02
C GLU A 521 14.01 12.46 1.94
N VAL A 522 14.04 13.31 0.92
CA VAL A 522 13.03 13.35 -0.15
C VAL A 522 13.07 12.10 -1.03
N TYR A 523 14.26 11.58 -1.34
CA TYR A 523 14.44 10.51 -2.31
C TYR A 523 14.21 9.12 -1.69
N TYR A 524 14.64 8.91 -0.44
CA TYR A 524 14.57 7.62 0.25
C TYR A 524 13.42 7.48 1.25
N ALA A 525 12.66 8.54 1.56
CA ALA A 525 11.48 8.40 2.40
C ALA A 525 10.37 7.58 1.70
N ASP A 526 9.63 6.81 2.48
CA ASP A 526 8.42 6.13 2.02
C ASP A 526 7.27 7.11 1.71
N ARG A 527 7.34 8.33 2.28
CA ARG A 527 6.34 9.39 2.07
C ARG A 527 6.59 10.16 0.77
N GLY A 528 5.51 10.59 0.12
CA GLY A 528 5.58 11.47 -1.05
C GLY A 528 6.21 12.82 -0.71
N ALA A 529 7.00 13.36 -1.64
CA ALA A 529 7.66 14.66 -1.48
C ALA A 529 6.63 15.81 -1.44
N THR A 530 6.93 16.86 -0.68
CA THR A 530 6.02 18.02 -0.50
C THR A 530 6.54 19.28 -1.20
N MET A 531 5.65 20.25 -1.46
CA MET A 531 6.04 21.55 -2.02
C MET A 531 6.97 22.32 -1.09
N GLU A 532 6.78 22.20 0.23
CA GLU A 532 7.66 22.81 1.23
C GLU A 532 9.11 22.31 1.09
N GLN A 533 9.30 21.00 0.89
CA GLN A 533 10.61 20.42 0.65
C GLN A 533 11.23 20.94 -0.66
N LEU A 534 10.44 21.12 -1.72
CA LEU A 534 10.92 21.71 -2.97
C LEU A 534 11.37 23.17 -2.78
N GLU A 535 10.60 24.00 -2.09
CA GLU A 535 10.99 25.40 -1.82
C GLU A 535 12.24 25.48 -0.92
N ARG A 536 12.34 24.59 0.09
CA ARG A 536 13.55 24.46 0.91
C ARG A 536 14.76 24.06 0.06
N ALA A 537 14.60 23.13 -0.88
CA ALA A 537 15.67 22.74 -1.81
C ALA A 537 16.09 23.92 -2.71
N ARG A 538 15.14 24.75 -3.18
CA ARG A 538 15.45 25.96 -3.96
C ARG A 538 16.25 26.96 -3.15
N ALA A 539 15.83 27.23 -1.90
CA ALA A 539 16.54 28.13 -1.01
C ALA A 539 17.98 27.66 -0.73
N LEU A 540 18.16 26.37 -0.46
CA LEU A 540 19.49 25.78 -0.23
C LEU A 540 20.36 25.77 -1.50
N ALA A 541 19.79 25.51 -2.68
CA ALA A 541 20.55 25.51 -3.94
C ALA A 541 20.94 26.93 -4.43
N ALA A 542 20.20 27.95 -3.99
CA ALA A 542 20.47 29.36 -4.27
C ALA A 542 21.45 30.02 -3.30
N ALA A 543 21.66 29.43 -2.12
CA ALA A 543 22.64 29.91 -1.17
C ALA A 543 24.06 29.81 -1.76
N PRO A 544 24.91 30.84 -1.54
CA PRO A 544 26.24 30.96 -2.15
C PRO A 544 27.25 29.91 -1.68
#